data_AF-A0A0A0B9J1-F1
#
_entry.id   AF-A0A0A0B9J1-F1
#
_cell.length_a   1.000
_cell.length_b   1.000
_cell.length_c   1.000
_cell.angle_alpha   90.00
_cell.angle_beta   90.00
_cell.angle_gamma   90.00
#
_symmetry.space_group_name_H-M   'P 1'
#
loop_
_entity.id
_entity.type
_entity.pdbx_description
1 polymer ?
#
loop_
_entity_poly.entity_id
_entity_poly.type
_entity_poly.pdbx_seq_one_letter_code
_entity_poly.pdbx_strand_id
1 'polypeptide(L)'
;MDPLSDLPLATLVEAALEEERHSTGDAPPTYLLELHRRPTEDVLDLALRSTTSADPDERDLGIRILRELGPADETGRRPFSDRVVPHLLVLLDATSDPVTERNLLAALSFNGAHEALGEFLRRVDHPDDGVRETVAFQLPGLTDPDRPSAKVLDALEHLAHDTDADVRFYALYALVAEDGFAVDTARALRAARHLVDDPDDVVRDLARAHSAERITTPLGPLALSLTCGGVPLGVPTATSVLPSGARTARWDDVGGLTVDALVVPYSYDSDLLEHPRCTCWGIEWRLHARVDTGTIRVQAQLPDSMEGVRGGGWHLAATQFEDAEHVLTVGGPEQDAFDDELAAGLHAPSWRGSFSGRTPPYHGSEANPRGLGWLLPGLLAGESAATHVAVAWTRLGPEKADDATEWAVEITRATLRRAAGVGTPGPTRPDGPPRAGR
;
A
#
# COMPACT_ATOMS: atom_id res chain seq x y z
N MET A 1 19.26 -16.03 37.12
CA MET A 1 20.59 -16.24 36.53
C MET A 1 20.40 -17.21 35.40
N ASP A 2 20.61 -16.75 34.18
CA ASP A 2 20.59 -17.60 33.00
C ASP A 2 21.86 -18.47 33.05
N PRO A 3 21.75 -19.81 33.09
CA PRO A 3 22.91 -20.70 33.19
C PRO A 3 23.93 -20.52 32.06
N LEU A 4 23.53 -19.94 30.92
CA LEU A 4 24.43 -19.64 29.81
C LEU A 4 25.33 -18.45 30.11
N SER A 5 24.84 -17.46 30.86
CA SER A 5 25.56 -16.22 31.20
C SER A 5 26.84 -16.46 32.00
N ASP A 6 26.93 -17.58 32.71
CA ASP A 6 28.09 -17.95 33.52
C ASP A 6 29.12 -18.82 32.77
N LEU A 7 28.82 -19.23 31.53
CA LEU A 7 29.75 -20.06 30.75
C LEU A 7 31.00 -19.27 30.32
N PRO A 8 32.21 -19.89 30.38
CA PRO A 8 33.43 -19.30 29.84
C PRO A 8 33.29 -19.00 28.34
N LEU A 9 33.90 -17.91 27.88
CA LEU A 9 33.83 -17.49 26.47
C LEU A 9 34.24 -18.60 25.50
N ALA A 10 35.33 -19.32 25.78
CA ALA A 10 35.79 -20.42 24.93
C ALA A 10 34.72 -21.52 24.77
N THR A 11 34.04 -21.89 25.85
CA THR A 11 32.97 -22.90 25.83
C THR A 11 31.76 -22.42 25.03
N LEU A 12 31.41 -21.13 25.11
CA LEU A 12 30.34 -20.56 24.30
C LEU A 12 30.67 -20.55 22.81
N VAL A 13 31.91 -20.22 22.46
CA VAL A 13 32.35 -20.18 21.06
C VAL A 13 32.38 -21.58 20.47
N GLU A 14 32.91 -22.57 21.18
CA GLU A 14 32.88 -23.98 20.73
C GLU A 14 31.44 -24.46 20.53
N ALA A 15 30.54 -24.14 21.46
CA ALA A 15 29.14 -24.52 21.36
C ALA A 15 28.38 -23.79 20.23
N ALA A 16 28.66 -22.49 20.03
CA ALA A 16 28.07 -21.71 18.93
C ALA A 16 28.58 -22.18 17.55
N LEU A 17 29.85 -22.60 17.46
CA LEU A 17 30.41 -23.17 16.23
C LEU A 17 29.81 -24.53 15.92
N GLU A 18 29.53 -25.34 16.95
CA GLU A 18 28.82 -26.60 16.79
C GLU A 18 27.36 -26.38 16.35
N GLU A 19 26.67 -25.37 16.90
CA GLU A 19 25.36 -24.93 16.43
C GLU A 19 25.40 -24.52 14.95
N GLU A 20 26.42 -23.77 14.53
CA GLU A 20 26.59 -23.34 13.14
C GLU A 20 26.72 -24.53 12.19
N ARG A 21 27.62 -25.46 12.53
CA ARG A 21 27.90 -26.68 11.74
C ARG A 21 26.71 -27.62 11.64
N HIS A 22 25.86 -27.65 12.65
CA HIS A 22 24.71 -28.56 12.75
C HIS A 22 23.37 -27.84 12.61
N SER A 23 23.38 -26.60 12.10
CA SER A 23 22.17 -25.83 11.86
C SER A 23 21.29 -26.57 10.85
N THR A 24 20.23 -27.20 11.36
CA THR A 24 19.35 -28.10 10.61
C THR A 24 17.90 -27.61 10.55
N GLY A 25 17.61 -26.38 11.01
CA GLY A 25 16.27 -25.80 10.95
C GLY A 25 16.04 -24.57 11.82
N ASP A 26 14.77 -24.31 12.16
CA ASP A 26 14.26 -23.08 12.81
C ASP A 26 14.60 -22.92 14.31
N ALA A 27 15.47 -23.77 14.87
CA ALA A 27 15.83 -23.66 16.27
C ALA A 27 16.68 -22.40 16.49
N PRO A 28 16.36 -21.56 17.50
CA PRO A 28 17.13 -20.35 17.76
C PRO A 28 18.56 -20.69 18.18
N PRO A 29 19.60 -20.04 17.61
CA PRO A 29 21.01 -20.35 17.89
C PRO A 29 21.38 -19.81 19.28
N THR A 30 21.28 -20.67 20.29
CA THR A 30 21.20 -20.27 21.69
C THR A 30 22.53 -19.71 22.19
N TYR A 31 23.65 -20.32 21.80
CA TYR A 31 24.98 -19.87 22.21
C TYR A 31 25.42 -18.61 21.45
N LEU A 32 25.04 -18.48 20.17
CA LEU A 32 25.27 -17.25 19.41
C LEU A 32 24.54 -16.05 20.04
N LEU A 33 23.26 -16.22 20.42
CA LEU A 33 22.49 -15.16 21.08
C LEU A 33 23.12 -14.75 22.42
N GLU A 34 23.73 -15.69 23.13
CA GLU A 34 24.47 -15.36 24.36
C GLU A 34 25.75 -14.58 24.08
N LEU A 35 26.46 -14.87 22.99
CA LEU A 35 27.61 -14.06 22.53
C LEU A 35 27.18 -12.64 22.15
N HIS A 36 26.04 -12.48 21.46
CA HIS A 36 25.47 -11.17 21.13
C HIS A 36 25.17 -10.32 22.37
N ARG A 37 24.76 -10.94 23.48
CA ARG A 37 24.46 -10.23 24.74
C ARG A 37 25.71 -9.78 25.51
N ARG A 38 26.91 -10.13 25.05
CA ARG A 38 28.19 -9.83 25.72
C ARG A 38 29.05 -8.87 24.88
N PRO A 39 28.72 -7.57 24.82
CA PRO A 39 29.54 -6.58 24.13
C PRO A 39 30.80 -6.24 24.93
N THR A 40 31.72 -7.20 25.04
CA THR A 40 33.03 -7.04 25.68
C THR A 40 34.15 -7.03 24.64
N GLU A 41 35.28 -6.43 24.99
CA GLU A 41 36.49 -6.43 24.14
C GLU A 41 36.94 -7.85 23.77
N ASP A 42 36.84 -8.81 24.71
CA ASP A 42 37.22 -10.21 24.44
C ASP A 42 36.36 -10.86 23.34
N VAL A 43 35.05 -10.58 23.34
CA VAL A 43 34.12 -11.11 22.32
C VAL A 43 34.36 -10.41 20.98
N LEU A 44 34.57 -9.10 20.98
CA LEU A 44 34.92 -8.34 19.79
C LEU A 44 36.22 -8.86 19.16
N ASP A 45 37.29 -8.95 19.93
CA ASP A 45 38.60 -9.38 19.46
C ASP A 45 38.56 -10.83 18.94
N LEU A 46 37.78 -11.69 19.59
CA LEU A 46 37.51 -13.04 19.08
C LEU A 46 36.79 -12.99 17.73
N ALA A 47 35.68 -12.27 17.62
CA ALA A 47 34.89 -12.20 16.39
C ALA A 47 35.71 -11.63 15.22
N LEU A 48 36.48 -10.55 15.46
CA LEU A 48 37.39 -9.97 14.47
C LEU A 48 38.43 -10.99 13.98
N ARG A 49 39.05 -11.77 14.88
CA ARG A 49 39.98 -12.85 14.47
C ARG A 49 39.28 -13.92 13.66
N SER A 50 38.09 -14.37 14.10
CA SER A 50 37.33 -15.42 13.43
C SER A 50 36.96 -15.05 11.99
N THR A 51 36.65 -13.78 11.70
CA THR A 51 36.39 -13.33 10.30
C THR A 51 37.57 -13.49 9.34
N THR A 52 38.77 -13.77 9.84
CA THR A 52 39.97 -14.05 9.03
C THR A 52 40.38 -15.52 9.06
N SER A 53 39.58 -16.39 9.70
CA SER A 53 39.84 -17.82 9.76
C SER A 53 39.80 -18.44 8.37
N ALA A 54 40.61 -19.49 8.20
CA ALA A 54 40.57 -20.33 7.02
C ALA A 54 39.34 -21.27 7.04
N ASP A 55 38.80 -21.56 8.23
CA ASP A 55 37.55 -22.31 8.39
C ASP A 55 36.36 -21.39 8.04
N PRO A 56 35.55 -21.72 7.01
CA PRO A 56 34.38 -20.92 6.63
C PRO A 56 33.35 -20.82 7.75
N ASP A 57 33.17 -21.85 8.58
CA ASP A 57 32.17 -21.83 9.67
C ASP A 57 32.59 -20.85 10.77
N GLU A 58 33.89 -20.84 11.11
CA GLU A 58 34.43 -19.84 12.05
C GLU A 58 34.33 -18.43 11.49
N ARG A 59 34.58 -18.26 10.18
CA ARG A 59 34.45 -16.97 9.51
C ARG A 59 33.03 -16.44 9.61
N ASP A 60 32.05 -17.29 9.29
CA ASP A 60 30.65 -16.94 9.33
C ASP A 60 30.19 -16.60 10.74
N LEU A 61 30.55 -17.44 11.72
CA LEU A 61 30.29 -17.19 13.13
C LEU A 61 30.85 -15.82 13.55
N GLY A 62 32.07 -15.48 13.14
CA GLY A 62 32.68 -14.18 13.38
C GLY A 62 31.82 -13.03 12.84
N ILE A 63 31.37 -13.12 11.59
CA ILE A 63 30.52 -12.09 10.95
C ILE A 63 29.18 -11.97 11.68
N ARG A 64 28.55 -13.10 12.01
CA ARG A 64 27.26 -13.14 12.72
C ARG A 64 27.35 -12.59 14.13
N ILE A 65 28.45 -12.80 14.84
CA ILE A 65 28.70 -12.15 16.15
C ILE A 65 28.79 -10.63 15.94
N LEU A 66 29.60 -10.16 15.00
CA LEU A 66 29.78 -8.73 14.71
C LEU A 66 28.49 -8.03 14.25
N ARG A 67 27.58 -8.75 13.59
CA ARG A 67 26.27 -8.22 13.16
C ARG A 67 25.43 -7.74 14.33
N GLU A 68 25.41 -8.48 15.45
CA GLU A 68 24.45 -8.23 16.55
C GLU A 68 25.11 -8.10 17.93
N LEU A 69 26.39 -7.73 17.99
CA LEU A 69 27.13 -7.60 19.24
C LEU A 69 26.61 -6.42 20.09
N GLY A 70 25.75 -6.72 21.05
CA GLY A 70 25.12 -5.77 21.95
C GLY A 70 23.94 -5.02 21.31
N PRO A 71 23.11 -4.34 22.13
CA PRO A 71 21.96 -3.59 21.64
C PRO A 71 22.41 -2.36 20.84
N ALA A 72 21.63 -1.99 19.81
CA ALA A 72 21.82 -0.73 19.11
C ALA A 72 21.42 0.46 20.00
N ASP A 73 22.09 1.59 19.82
CA ASP A 73 21.75 2.87 20.44
C ASP A 73 20.66 3.62 19.65
N GLU A 74 20.34 4.85 20.08
CA GLU A 74 19.32 5.70 19.44
C GLU A 74 19.65 6.05 17.98
N THR A 75 20.92 5.92 17.57
CA THR A 75 21.38 6.14 16.19
C THR A 75 21.43 4.86 15.37
N GLY A 76 21.02 3.72 15.94
CA GLY A 76 21.11 2.41 15.31
C GLY A 76 22.51 1.80 15.35
N ARG A 77 23.51 2.47 15.95
CA ARG A 77 24.89 1.97 16.05
C ARG A 77 24.98 0.99 17.21
N ARG A 78 25.78 -0.06 17.04
CA ARG A 78 26.05 -1.06 18.08
C ARG A 78 27.36 -0.76 18.81
N PRO A 79 27.60 -1.37 19.98
CA PRO A 79 28.92 -1.37 20.60
C PRO A 79 30.03 -1.70 19.59
N PHE A 80 31.09 -0.89 19.62
CA PHE A 80 32.28 -1.04 18.78
C PHE A 80 32.07 -0.86 17.27
N SER A 81 30.93 -0.33 16.80
CA SER A 81 30.70 -0.12 15.35
C SER A 81 31.76 0.76 14.69
N ASP A 82 32.44 1.64 15.43
CA ASP A 82 33.59 2.43 14.95
C ASP A 82 34.80 1.57 14.52
N ARG A 83 34.97 0.38 15.12
CA ARG A 83 35.97 -0.62 14.73
C ARG A 83 35.40 -1.67 13.77
N VAL A 84 34.16 -2.10 14.01
CA VAL A 84 33.52 -3.18 13.25
C VAL A 84 33.22 -2.75 11.82
N VAL A 85 32.65 -1.57 11.59
CA VAL A 85 32.22 -1.15 10.25
C VAL A 85 33.40 -1.02 9.26
N PRO A 86 34.52 -0.34 9.60
CA PRO A 86 35.67 -0.31 8.70
C PRO A 86 36.24 -1.69 8.39
N HIS A 87 36.24 -2.61 9.37
CA HIS A 87 36.69 -3.98 9.19
C HIS A 87 35.79 -4.77 8.22
N LEU A 88 34.47 -4.68 8.39
CA LEU A 88 33.50 -5.32 7.50
C LEU A 88 33.57 -4.78 6.07
N LEU A 89 33.80 -3.47 5.89
CA LEU A 89 33.99 -2.88 4.56
C LEU A 89 35.23 -3.43 3.85
N VAL A 90 36.35 -3.58 4.58
CA VAL A 90 37.58 -4.18 4.02
C VAL A 90 37.34 -5.64 3.61
N LEU A 91 36.61 -6.40 4.43
CA LEU A 91 36.26 -7.78 4.08
C LEU A 91 35.32 -7.85 2.88
N LEU A 92 34.35 -6.96 2.78
CA LEU A 92 33.39 -6.90 1.69
C LEU A 92 34.09 -6.63 0.35
N ASP A 93 35.07 -5.72 0.32
CA ASP A 93 35.87 -5.44 -0.88
C ASP A 93 36.75 -6.61 -1.32
N ALA A 94 37.13 -7.50 -0.41
CA ALA A 94 37.98 -8.67 -0.69
C ALA A 94 37.18 -9.96 -0.98
N THR A 95 35.88 -9.96 -0.70
CA THR A 95 35.03 -11.14 -0.81
C THR A 95 34.45 -11.27 -2.22
N SER A 96 34.37 -12.50 -2.71
CA SER A 96 33.68 -12.85 -3.97
C SER A 96 32.70 -14.02 -3.82
N ASP A 97 32.60 -14.57 -2.60
CA ASP A 97 31.63 -15.60 -2.26
C ASP A 97 30.29 -14.94 -1.90
N PRO A 98 29.21 -15.21 -2.66
CA PRO A 98 27.93 -14.54 -2.44
C PRO A 98 27.36 -14.77 -1.04
N VAL A 99 27.54 -15.94 -0.45
CA VAL A 99 27.02 -16.25 0.90
C VAL A 99 27.69 -15.36 1.94
N THR A 100 29.03 -15.31 1.93
CA THR A 100 29.80 -14.42 2.81
C THR A 100 29.43 -12.95 2.57
N GLU A 101 29.25 -12.54 1.32
CA GLU A 101 28.88 -11.19 0.93
C GLU A 101 27.51 -10.77 1.49
N ARG A 102 26.49 -11.64 1.41
CA ARG A 102 25.18 -11.42 2.06
C ARG A 102 25.34 -11.17 3.56
N ASN A 103 26.13 -12.01 4.23
CA ASN A 103 26.33 -11.90 5.68
C ASN A 103 27.09 -10.62 6.07
N LEU A 104 28.06 -10.18 5.26
CA LEU A 104 28.76 -8.91 5.46
C LEU A 104 27.84 -7.70 5.26
N LEU A 105 26.99 -7.71 4.22
CA LEU A 105 25.99 -6.67 4.01
C LEU A 105 25.00 -6.61 5.18
N ALA A 106 24.45 -7.74 5.60
CA ALA A 106 23.59 -7.79 6.78
C ALA A 106 24.31 -7.25 8.03
N ALA A 107 25.57 -7.62 8.25
CA ALA A 107 26.38 -7.12 9.35
C ALA A 107 26.56 -5.59 9.32
N LEU A 108 26.79 -5.00 8.14
CA LEU A 108 26.89 -3.54 7.98
C LEU A 108 25.56 -2.84 8.32
N SER A 109 24.44 -3.34 7.80
CA SER A 109 23.12 -2.75 8.05
C SER A 109 22.73 -2.78 9.52
N PHE A 110 22.89 -3.94 10.19
CA PHE A 110 22.58 -4.08 11.62
C PHE A 110 23.49 -3.24 12.54
N ASN A 111 24.63 -2.77 12.02
CA ASN A 111 25.53 -1.83 12.70
C ASN A 111 25.21 -0.36 12.39
N GLY A 112 24.11 -0.05 11.70
CA GLY A 112 23.74 1.33 11.33
C GLY A 112 24.81 2.00 10.45
N ALA A 113 25.44 1.24 9.55
CA ALA A 113 26.53 1.72 8.71
C ALA A 113 26.01 2.54 7.51
N HIS A 114 25.44 3.72 7.75
CA HIS A 114 24.98 4.63 6.68
C HIS A 114 26.06 4.95 5.64
N GLU A 115 27.33 4.99 6.07
CA GLU A 115 28.50 5.13 5.21
C GLU A 115 28.65 4.01 4.16
N ALA A 116 28.04 2.84 4.39
CA ALA A 116 28.04 1.70 3.48
C ALA A 116 26.95 1.77 2.40
N LEU A 117 26.08 2.81 2.37
CA LEU A 117 24.99 2.91 1.39
C LEU A 117 25.47 2.72 -0.07
N GLY A 118 26.64 3.26 -0.40
CA GLY A 118 27.24 3.08 -1.73
C GLY A 118 27.53 1.62 -2.10
N GLU A 119 27.86 0.79 -1.11
CA GLU A 119 28.11 -0.65 -1.30
C GLU A 119 26.87 -1.42 -1.70
N PHE A 120 25.73 -1.09 -1.10
CA PHE A 120 24.45 -1.72 -1.39
C PHE A 120 23.94 -1.31 -2.77
N LEU A 121 24.03 -0.02 -3.09
CA LEU A 121 23.60 0.50 -4.40
C LEU A 121 24.40 -0.12 -5.57
N ARG A 122 25.67 -0.51 -5.35
CA ARG A 122 26.49 -1.21 -6.35
C ARG A 122 26.04 -2.66 -6.62
N ARG A 123 25.18 -3.22 -5.77
CA ARG A 123 24.79 -4.63 -5.74
C ARG A 123 23.32 -4.88 -6.06
N VAL A 124 22.58 -3.83 -6.43
CA VAL A 124 21.18 -3.93 -6.85
C VAL A 124 21.02 -4.91 -8.02
N ASP A 125 22.00 -4.96 -8.94
CA ASP A 125 22.03 -5.88 -10.09
C ASP A 125 22.96 -7.09 -9.90
N HIS A 126 23.24 -7.48 -8.65
CA HIS A 126 24.16 -8.58 -8.38
C HIS A 126 23.65 -9.90 -9.00
N PRO A 127 24.50 -10.74 -9.63
CA PRO A 127 24.03 -11.94 -10.32
C PRO A 127 23.38 -12.98 -9.39
N ASP A 128 23.80 -13.01 -8.13
CA ASP A 128 23.23 -13.85 -7.08
C ASP A 128 21.99 -13.19 -6.47
N ASP A 129 20.87 -13.92 -6.47
CA ASP A 129 19.56 -13.49 -5.99
C ASP A 129 19.55 -13.17 -4.50
N GLY A 130 20.13 -14.01 -3.64
CA GLY A 130 20.13 -13.73 -2.20
C GLY A 130 20.99 -12.52 -1.82
N VAL A 131 21.99 -12.10 -2.62
CA VAL A 131 22.62 -10.78 -2.47
C VAL A 131 21.62 -9.67 -2.79
N ARG A 132 20.87 -9.77 -3.90
CA ARG A 132 19.83 -8.78 -4.25
C ARG A 132 18.71 -8.74 -3.22
N GLU A 133 18.33 -9.89 -2.65
CA GLU A 133 17.35 -10.03 -1.57
C GLU A 133 17.85 -9.33 -0.31
N THR A 134 19.11 -9.59 0.08
CA THR A 134 19.76 -8.90 1.21
C THR A 134 19.79 -7.39 0.97
N VAL A 135 20.07 -6.93 -0.25
CA VAL A 135 20.00 -5.51 -0.59
C VAL A 135 18.57 -5.00 -0.43
N ALA A 136 17.57 -5.64 -1.01
CA ALA A 136 16.17 -5.23 -0.91
C ALA A 136 15.69 -5.11 0.55
N PHE A 137 16.05 -6.10 1.38
CA PHE A 137 15.67 -6.14 2.78
C PHE A 137 16.37 -5.10 3.64
N GLN A 138 17.67 -4.89 3.43
CA GLN A 138 18.50 -4.06 4.33
C GLN A 138 18.60 -2.59 3.91
N LEU A 139 18.42 -2.28 2.63
CA LEU A 139 18.61 -0.93 2.08
C LEU A 139 17.76 0.16 2.78
N PRO A 140 16.49 -0.09 3.20
CA PRO A 140 15.71 0.90 3.95
C PRO A 140 16.37 1.35 5.25
N GLY A 141 17.10 0.45 5.94
CA GLY A 141 17.78 0.74 7.21
C GLY A 141 19.01 1.63 7.09
N LEU A 142 19.48 1.90 5.86
CA LEU A 142 20.69 2.68 5.60
C LEU A 142 20.43 4.15 5.24
N THR A 143 19.18 4.59 5.26
CA THR A 143 18.78 5.98 5.00
C THR A 143 17.89 6.50 6.12
N ASP A 144 17.71 7.83 6.18
CA ASP A 144 16.66 8.43 7.01
C ASP A 144 15.29 7.88 6.59
N PRO A 145 14.55 7.17 7.45
CA PRO A 145 13.25 6.60 7.13
C PRO A 145 12.18 7.65 6.87
N ASP A 146 12.26 8.84 7.48
CA ASP A 146 11.29 9.91 7.27
C ASP A 146 11.56 10.68 5.98
N ARG A 147 12.80 10.59 5.46
CA ARG A 147 13.26 11.29 4.27
C ARG A 147 14.22 10.42 3.45
N PRO A 148 13.74 9.28 2.91
CA PRO A 148 14.60 8.37 2.18
C PRO A 148 15.19 9.04 0.95
N SER A 149 16.47 8.77 0.68
CA SER A 149 17.12 9.33 -0.49
C SER A 149 16.49 8.80 -1.78
N ALA A 150 16.41 9.64 -2.82
CA ALA A 150 15.86 9.24 -4.12
C ALA A 150 16.56 7.99 -4.68
N LYS A 151 17.88 7.85 -4.49
CA LYS A 151 18.65 6.69 -4.94
C LYS A 151 18.20 5.38 -4.29
N VAL A 152 17.84 5.42 -3.00
CA VAL A 152 17.32 4.25 -2.29
C VAL A 152 15.96 3.86 -2.85
N LEU A 153 15.06 4.84 -3.01
CA LEU A 153 13.74 4.59 -3.58
C LEU A 153 13.83 4.05 -5.03
N ASP A 154 14.75 4.58 -5.83
CA ASP A 154 14.99 4.12 -7.21
C ASP A 154 15.52 2.68 -7.24
N ALA A 155 16.42 2.32 -6.32
CA ALA A 155 16.91 0.95 -6.18
C ALA A 155 15.81 -0.02 -5.73
N LEU A 156 14.95 0.37 -4.78
CA LEU A 156 13.82 -0.45 -4.35
C LEU A 156 12.79 -0.63 -5.48
N GLU A 157 12.46 0.42 -6.22
CA GLU A 157 11.58 0.29 -7.40
C GLU A 157 12.18 -0.66 -8.44
N HIS A 158 13.49 -0.62 -8.66
CA HIS A 158 14.17 -1.55 -9.56
C HIS A 158 14.07 -3.00 -9.07
N LEU A 159 14.38 -3.25 -7.79
CA LEU A 159 14.29 -4.57 -7.17
C LEU A 159 12.85 -5.11 -7.11
N ALA A 160 11.83 -4.24 -7.09
CA ALA A 160 10.43 -4.66 -7.22
C ALA A 160 10.11 -5.29 -8.59
N HIS A 161 11.01 -5.20 -9.58
CA HIS A 161 10.89 -5.85 -10.89
C HIS A 161 11.83 -7.05 -11.05
N ASP A 162 12.41 -7.55 -9.96
CA ASP A 162 13.36 -8.66 -10.00
C ASP A 162 12.73 -9.96 -10.51
N THR A 163 13.55 -10.86 -11.06
CA THR A 163 13.10 -12.20 -11.45
C THR A 163 12.77 -13.09 -10.25
N ASP A 164 13.43 -12.86 -9.12
CA ASP A 164 13.25 -13.61 -7.89
C ASP A 164 12.10 -13.03 -7.03
N ALA A 165 11.27 -13.91 -6.45
CA ALA A 165 10.07 -13.52 -5.73
C ALA A 165 10.38 -12.88 -4.37
N ASP A 166 11.39 -13.36 -3.64
CA ASP A 166 11.76 -12.83 -2.33
C ASP A 166 12.36 -11.43 -2.46
N VAL A 167 13.16 -11.20 -3.51
CA VAL A 167 13.65 -9.86 -3.86
C VAL A 167 12.49 -8.89 -4.11
N ARG A 168 11.52 -9.29 -4.95
CA ARG A 168 10.34 -8.46 -5.23
C ARG A 168 9.52 -8.21 -3.98
N PHE A 169 9.32 -9.23 -3.14
CA PHE A 169 8.58 -9.12 -1.89
C PHE A 169 9.19 -8.07 -0.97
N TYR A 170 10.49 -8.16 -0.65
CA TYR A 170 11.14 -7.22 0.26
C TYR A 170 11.19 -5.80 -0.30
N ALA A 171 11.43 -5.66 -1.61
CA ALA A 171 11.41 -4.37 -2.27
C ALA A 171 10.00 -3.73 -2.24
N LEU A 172 8.96 -4.52 -2.57
CA LEU A 172 7.57 -4.06 -2.50
C LEU A 172 7.18 -3.72 -1.07
N TYR A 173 7.50 -4.58 -0.10
CA TYR A 173 7.23 -4.36 1.32
C TYR A 173 7.81 -3.04 1.79
N ALA A 174 9.08 -2.75 1.49
CA ALA A 174 9.69 -1.47 1.81
C ALA A 174 8.98 -0.27 1.15
N LEU A 175 8.45 -0.44 -0.07
CA LEU A 175 7.77 0.63 -0.79
C LEU A 175 6.33 0.89 -0.34
N VAL A 176 5.67 -0.08 0.29
CA VAL A 176 4.24 -0.01 0.62
C VAL A 176 3.91 -0.14 2.11
N ALA A 177 4.87 -0.56 2.94
CA ALA A 177 4.69 -0.65 4.38
C ALA A 177 4.35 0.74 4.95
N GLU A 178 3.28 0.79 5.74
CA GLU A 178 2.72 2.06 6.25
C GLU A 178 3.54 2.63 7.42
N ASP A 179 4.40 1.81 8.04
CA ASP A 179 5.17 2.18 9.23
C ASP A 179 6.67 2.27 8.93
N GLY A 180 7.26 3.44 9.21
CA GLY A 180 8.70 3.61 9.35
C GLY A 180 9.50 3.75 8.06
N PHE A 181 8.87 3.97 6.90
CA PHE A 181 9.58 4.32 5.67
C PHE A 181 8.73 5.23 4.75
N ALA A 182 9.07 6.51 4.68
CA ALA A 182 8.27 7.54 4.02
C ALA A 182 8.40 7.47 2.48
N VAL A 183 7.45 6.79 1.84
CA VAL A 183 7.34 6.70 0.37
C VAL A 183 6.13 7.51 -0.10
N ASP A 184 6.29 8.27 -1.18
CA ASP A 184 5.15 9.00 -1.74
C ASP A 184 4.08 8.02 -2.25
N THR A 185 2.80 8.34 -1.99
CA THR A 185 1.67 7.45 -2.30
C THR A 185 1.62 7.06 -3.78
N ALA A 186 2.00 7.96 -4.69
CA ALA A 186 1.98 7.65 -6.11
C ALA A 186 3.03 6.58 -6.47
N ARG A 187 4.21 6.63 -5.84
CA ARG A 187 5.29 5.64 -5.97
C ARG A 187 4.90 4.29 -5.39
N ALA A 188 4.40 4.26 -4.16
CA ALA A 188 3.91 3.04 -3.52
C ALA A 188 2.82 2.34 -4.37
N LEU A 189 1.82 3.13 -4.83
CA LEU A 189 0.75 2.61 -5.68
C LEU A 189 1.26 2.07 -7.01
N ARG A 190 2.23 2.71 -7.67
CA ARG A 190 2.81 2.21 -8.93
C ARG A 190 3.49 0.86 -8.72
N ALA A 191 4.32 0.74 -7.69
CA ALA A 191 5.02 -0.51 -7.36
C ALA A 191 4.02 -1.64 -7.06
N ALA A 192 3.06 -1.39 -6.16
CA ALA A 192 2.02 -2.36 -5.83
C ALA A 192 1.22 -2.78 -7.08
N ARG A 193 0.76 -1.82 -7.89
CA ARG A 193 -0.06 -2.12 -9.07
C ARG A 193 0.69 -2.91 -10.14
N HIS A 194 2.03 -2.80 -10.24
CA HIS A 194 2.82 -3.62 -11.16
C HIS A 194 2.77 -5.11 -10.81
N LEU A 195 2.59 -5.44 -9.52
CA LEU A 195 2.71 -6.78 -8.97
C LEU A 195 1.36 -7.43 -8.61
N VAL A 196 0.22 -6.84 -9.00
CA VAL A 196 -1.13 -7.37 -8.66
C VAL A 196 -1.49 -8.71 -9.29
N ASP A 197 -0.74 -9.10 -10.32
CA ASP A 197 -0.83 -10.39 -11.02
C ASP A 197 0.51 -11.14 -10.97
N ASP A 198 1.35 -10.85 -9.96
CA ASP A 198 2.61 -11.55 -9.75
C ASP A 198 2.40 -13.06 -9.71
N PRO A 199 3.30 -13.89 -10.29
CA PRO A 199 3.18 -15.35 -10.22
C PRO A 199 3.21 -15.87 -8.78
N ASP A 200 3.99 -15.24 -7.90
CA ASP A 200 4.08 -15.56 -6.48
C ASP A 200 2.84 -15.06 -5.73
N ASP A 201 2.25 -15.90 -4.88
CA ASP A 201 1.02 -15.58 -4.18
C ASP A 201 1.21 -14.55 -3.06
N VAL A 202 2.32 -14.60 -2.33
CA VAL A 202 2.64 -13.65 -1.26
C VAL A 202 2.88 -12.25 -1.84
N VAL A 203 3.68 -12.14 -2.91
CA VAL A 203 3.91 -10.86 -3.61
C VAL A 203 2.59 -10.31 -4.16
N ARG A 204 1.79 -11.16 -4.81
CA ARG A 204 0.52 -10.78 -5.40
C ARG A 204 -0.49 -10.28 -4.36
N ASP A 205 -0.57 -10.94 -3.21
CA ASP A 205 -1.49 -10.56 -2.15
C ASP A 205 -1.08 -9.24 -1.49
N LEU A 206 0.21 -9.04 -1.23
CA LEU A 206 0.74 -7.75 -0.76
C LEU A 206 0.46 -6.63 -1.77
N ALA A 207 0.75 -6.88 -3.05
CA ALA A 207 0.49 -5.94 -4.13
C ALA A 207 -1.00 -5.56 -4.21
N ARG A 208 -1.90 -6.55 -4.18
CA ARG A 208 -3.35 -6.31 -4.19
C ARG A 208 -3.80 -5.48 -3.01
N ALA A 209 -3.33 -5.80 -1.81
CA ALA A 209 -3.64 -5.04 -0.60
C ALA A 209 -3.27 -3.56 -0.75
N HIS A 210 -2.14 -3.24 -1.39
CA HIS A 210 -1.60 -1.88 -1.51
C HIS A 210 -1.83 -1.20 -2.88
N SER A 211 -2.57 -1.82 -3.80
CA SER A 211 -2.82 -1.29 -5.16
C SER A 211 -4.07 -0.42 -5.30
N ALA A 212 -4.99 -0.49 -4.34
CA ALA A 212 -6.26 0.22 -4.38
C ALA A 212 -6.10 1.72 -4.12
N GLU A 213 -6.95 2.53 -4.75
CA GLU A 213 -7.04 3.95 -4.41
C GLU A 213 -7.60 4.07 -2.99
N ARG A 214 -6.89 4.78 -2.11
CA ARG A 214 -7.29 4.95 -0.70
C ARG A 214 -7.52 6.42 -0.39
N ILE A 215 -8.57 6.71 0.34
CA ILE A 215 -8.79 8.01 0.97
C ILE A 215 -8.37 7.85 2.43
N THR A 216 -7.37 8.61 2.88
CA THR A 216 -6.98 8.63 4.30
C THR A 216 -8.07 9.34 5.10
N THR A 217 -8.61 8.67 6.11
CA THR A 217 -9.65 9.20 7.00
C THR A 217 -9.19 9.08 8.45
N PRO A 218 -9.83 9.77 9.41
CA PRO A 218 -9.52 9.62 10.83
C PRO A 218 -9.74 8.19 11.36
N LEU A 219 -10.60 7.41 10.70
CA LEU A 219 -10.91 6.03 11.06
C LEU A 219 -10.05 5.00 10.29
N GLY A 220 -8.97 5.46 9.64
CA GLY A 220 -8.10 4.65 8.81
C GLY A 220 -8.32 4.84 7.30
N PRO A 221 -7.59 4.10 6.46
CA PRO A 221 -7.71 4.22 5.01
C PRO A 221 -9.03 3.62 4.49
N LEU A 222 -9.80 4.41 3.76
CA LEU A 222 -10.97 3.95 3.01
C LEU A 222 -10.51 3.46 1.62
N ALA A 223 -10.56 2.15 1.39
CA ALA A 223 -10.24 1.56 0.11
C ALA A 223 -11.41 1.70 -0.87
N LEU A 224 -11.14 2.23 -2.06
CA LEU A 224 -12.08 2.35 -3.16
C LEU A 224 -11.70 1.35 -4.25
N SER A 225 -12.63 0.48 -4.64
CA SER A 225 -12.40 -0.54 -5.66
C SER A 225 -13.54 -0.64 -6.66
N LEU A 226 -13.19 -1.06 -7.88
CA LEU A 226 -14.14 -1.43 -8.92
C LEU A 226 -13.66 -2.72 -9.58
N THR A 227 -14.60 -3.62 -9.87
CA THR A 227 -14.36 -4.83 -10.66
C THR A 227 -15.42 -4.96 -11.76
N CYS A 228 -15.07 -5.55 -12.89
CA CYS A 228 -16.00 -5.84 -13.98
C CYS A 228 -15.81 -7.29 -14.46
N GLY A 229 -16.86 -8.10 -14.37
CA GLY A 229 -16.76 -9.54 -14.66
C GLY A 229 -15.74 -10.27 -13.79
N GLY A 230 -15.50 -9.77 -12.57
CA GLY A 230 -14.47 -10.28 -11.65
C GLY A 230 -13.06 -9.73 -11.91
N VAL A 231 -12.83 -8.96 -12.98
CA VAL A 231 -11.54 -8.31 -13.27
C VAL A 231 -11.46 -7.00 -12.48
N PRO A 232 -10.51 -6.83 -11.54
CA PRO A 232 -10.35 -5.59 -10.79
C PRO A 232 -9.74 -4.46 -11.62
N LEU A 233 -9.87 -3.22 -11.16
CA LEU A 233 -9.04 -2.12 -11.64
C LEU A 233 -7.55 -2.47 -11.42
N GLY A 234 -6.80 -2.59 -12.51
CA GLY A 234 -5.34 -2.71 -12.47
C GLY A 234 -4.63 -1.35 -12.35
N VAL A 235 -3.47 -1.21 -13.00
CA VAL A 235 -2.79 0.08 -13.12
C VAL A 235 -3.57 0.99 -14.09
N PRO A 236 -3.84 2.26 -13.74
CA PRO A 236 -4.36 3.20 -14.73
C PRO A 236 -3.33 3.44 -15.84
N THR A 237 -3.78 3.39 -17.10
CA THR A 237 -2.99 3.71 -18.29
C THR A 237 -2.63 5.19 -18.37
N ALA A 238 -3.38 6.07 -17.70
CA ALA A 238 -3.04 7.48 -17.56
C ALA A 238 -3.53 8.04 -16.21
N THR A 239 -2.76 8.95 -15.61
CA THR A 239 -3.16 9.73 -14.44
C THR A 239 -2.81 11.20 -14.61
N SER A 240 -3.56 12.09 -13.97
CA SER A 240 -3.19 13.51 -13.88
C SER A 240 -3.76 14.17 -12.63
N VAL A 241 -3.12 15.26 -12.20
CA VAL A 241 -3.61 16.11 -11.09
C VAL A 241 -4.07 17.44 -11.66
N LEU A 242 -5.30 17.83 -11.34
CA LEU A 242 -5.91 19.08 -11.75
C LEU A 242 -5.51 20.23 -10.80
N PRO A 243 -5.57 21.50 -11.23
CA PRO A 243 -5.25 22.66 -10.37
C PRO A 243 -6.10 22.75 -9.09
N SER A 244 -7.29 22.14 -9.10
CA SER A 244 -8.19 22.00 -7.96
C SER A 244 -7.70 21.02 -6.89
N GLY A 245 -6.62 20.26 -7.16
CA GLY A 245 -6.18 19.13 -6.35
C GLY A 245 -6.92 17.83 -6.66
N ALA A 246 -7.94 17.86 -7.52
CA ALA A 246 -8.61 16.66 -8.00
C ALA A 246 -7.65 15.80 -8.84
N ARG A 247 -7.84 14.49 -8.81
CA ARG A 247 -7.00 13.51 -9.51
C ARG A 247 -7.85 12.76 -10.52
N THR A 248 -7.28 12.51 -11.69
CA THR A 248 -7.90 11.68 -12.72
C THR A 248 -7.07 10.44 -12.94
N ALA A 249 -7.74 9.33 -13.23
CA ALA A 249 -7.12 8.07 -13.59
C ALA A 249 -7.93 7.41 -14.69
N ARG A 250 -7.27 6.78 -15.66
CA ARG A 250 -7.91 6.09 -16.78
C ARG A 250 -7.41 4.66 -16.84
N TRP A 251 -8.29 3.71 -17.10
CA TRP A 251 -7.97 2.32 -17.41
C TRP A 251 -8.58 2.00 -18.76
N ASP A 252 -7.77 1.52 -19.70
CA ASP A 252 -8.31 1.20 -21.01
C ASP A 252 -8.98 -0.17 -21.04
N ASP A 253 -8.60 -1.16 -20.22
CA ASP A 253 -9.20 -2.51 -20.25
C ASP A 253 -9.46 -3.10 -18.87
N VAL A 254 -10.73 -3.08 -18.44
CA VAL A 254 -11.20 -3.67 -17.19
C VAL A 254 -12.39 -4.55 -17.50
N GLY A 255 -12.15 -5.82 -17.79
CA GLY A 255 -13.22 -6.76 -18.17
C GLY A 255 -14.04 -6.30 -19.38
N GLY A 256 -13.41 -5.62 -20.35
CA GLY A 256 -14.08 -5.04 -21.52
C GLY A 256 -14.49 -3.56 -21.39
N LEU A 257 -14.26 -2.94 -20.22
CA LEU A 257 -14.49 -1.51 -20.00
C LEU A 257 -13.25 -0.67 -20.25
N THR A 258 -13.48 0.52 -20.78
CA THR A 258 -12.67 1.69 -20.43
C THR A 258 -13.29 2.36 -19.20
N VAL A 259 -12.46 2.70 -18.21
CA VAL A 259 -12.87 3.38 -16.98
C VAL A 259 -12.10 4.69 -16.86
N ASP A 260 -12.78 5.80 -16.62
CA ASP A 260 -12.17 7.06 -16.19
C ASP A 260 -12.66 7.37 -14.77
N ALA A 261 -11.75 7.52 -13.81
CA ALA A 261 -12.05 7.95 -12.46
C ALA A 261 -11.65 9.42 -12.23
N LEU A 262 -12.47 10.15 -11.48
CA LEU A 262 -12.22 11.50 -11.02
C LEU A 262 -12.36 11.53 -9.49
N VAL A 263 -11.24 11.67 -8.78
CA VAL A 263 -11.18 11.77 -7.31
C VAL A 263 -11.07 13.24 -6.92
N VAL A 264 -12.00 13.74 -6.11
CA VAL A 264 -12.20 15.17 -5.87
C VAL A 264 -12.23 15.44 -4.37
N PRO A 265 -11.27 16.18 -3.80
CA PRO A 265 -11.49 16.82 -2.52
C PRO A 265 -12.54 17.93 -2.71
N TYR A 266 -13.54 17.99 -1.84
CA TYR A 266 -14.53 19.07 -1.87
C TYR A 266 -14.86 19.57 -0.47
N SER A 267 -15.44 20.75 -0.41
CA SER A 267 -15.98 21.31 0.82
C SER A 267 -17.48 21.32 0.75
N TYR A 268 -18.11 20.82 1.81
CA TYR A 268 -19.54 20.98 2.02
C TYR A 268 -19.74 22.17 2.97
N ASP A 269 -20.49 23.17 2.50
CA ASP A 269 -20.87 24.35 3.28
C ASP A 269 -22.38 24.49 3.15
N SER A 270 -23.08 24.46 4.28
CA SER A 270 -24.54 24.52 4.32
C SER A 270 -24.96 25.51 5.38
N ASP A 271 -25.59 26.60 4.95
CA ASP A 271 -26.17 27.62 5.83
C ASP A 271 -27.27 27.06 6.75
N LEU A 272 -27.78 25.86 6.45
CA LEU A 272 -28.84 25.19 7.22
C LEU A 272 -28.30 24.42 8.43
N LEU A 273 -27.00 24.15 8.47
CA LEU A 273 -26.37 23.38 9.54
C LEU A 273 -25.38 24.28 10.27
N GLU A 274 -25.61 24.54 11.55
CA GLU A 274 -24.69 25.30 12.42
C GLU A 274 -23.39 24.51 12.75
N HIS A 275 -23.07 23.49 11.96
CA HIS A 275 -22.14 22.40 12.27
C HIS A 275 -20.78 22.55 11.57
N PRO A 276 -19.73 21.90 12.09
CA PRO A 276 -18.36 22.04 11.61
C PRO A 276 -18.19 21.68 10.12
N ARG A 277 -17.24 22.37 9.49
CA ARG A 277 -16.75 22.05 8.14
C ARG A 277 -16.34 20.58 8.08
N CYS A 278 -17.05 19.78 7.29
CA CYS A 278 -16.67 18.41 7.01
C CYS A 278 -15.49 18.38 6.05
N THR A 279 -14.55 17.46 6.27
CA THR A 279 -13.59 17.11 5.23
C THR A 279 -14.26 16.11 4.30
N CYS A 280 -14.33 16.42 3.01
CA CYS A 280 -15.09 15.61 2.06
C CYS A 280 -14.24 15.22 0.85
N TRP A 281 -14.47 14.00 0.39
CA TRP A 281 -13.89 13.47 -0.83
C TRP A 281 -14.97 12.77 -1.64
N GLY A 282 -14.89 12.85 -2.95
CA GLY A 282 -15.73 12.07 -3.84
C GLY A 282 -14.93 11.41 -4.94
N ILE A 283 -15.41 10.28 -5.44
CA ILE A 283 -14.89 9.63 -6.63
C ILE A 283 -16.05 9.40 -7.60
N GLU A 284 -15.87 9.84 -8.84
CA GLU A 284 -16.77 9.50 -9.94
C GLU A 284 -16.05 8.51 -10.86
N TRP A 285 -16.66 7.36 -11.15
CA TRP A 285 -16.23 6.46 -12.22
C TRP A 285 -17.14 6.62 -13.43
N ARG A 286 -16.54 6.83 -14.60
CA ARG A 286 -17.19 6.81 -15.90
C ARG A 286 -16.76 5.55 -16.63
N LEU A 287 -17.74 4.76 -17.05
CA LEU A 287 -17.56 3.44 -17.61
C LEU A 287 -18.00 3.49 -19.07
N HIS A 288 -17.19 2.96 -19.97
CA HIS A 288 -17.52 2.82 -21.38
C HIS A 288 -17.21 1.39 -21.84
N ALA A 289 -18.25 0.67 -22.27
CA ALA A 289 -18.15 -0.72 -22.67
C ALA A 289 -17.70 -0.84 -24.12
N ARG A 290 -16.60 -1.56 -24.36
CA ARG A 290 -16.11 -1.87 -25.72
C ARG A 290 -16.67 -3.17 -26.25
N VAL A 291 -17.04 -4.05 -25.34
CA VAL A 291 -17.69 -5.35 -25.55
C VAL A 291 -18.78 -5.49 -24.49
N ASP A 292 -19.65 -6.50 -24.64
CA ASP A 292 -20.59 -6.85 -23.57
C ASP A 292 -19.79 -7.26 -22.31
N THR A 293 -20.11 -6.63 -21.18
CA THR A 293 -19.34 -6.81 -19.96
C THR A 293 -20.06 -7.69 -18.95
N GLY A 294 -19.28 -8.23 -18.01
CA GLY A 294 -19.86 -8.87 -16.82
C GLY A 294 -20.43 -7.85 -15.84
N THR A 295 -20.97 -8.35 -14.73
CA THR A 295 -21.42 -7.54 -13.59
C THR A 295 -20.32 -6.59 -13.13
N ILE A 296 -20.70 -5.35 -12.85
CA ILE A 296 -19.80 -4.32 -12.35
C ILE A 296 -20.03 -4.21 -10.85
N ARG A 297 -18.98 -4.38 -10.06
CA ARG A 297 -19.03 -4.17 -8.61
C ARG A 297 -18.17 -2.98 -8.25
N VAL A 298 -18.72 -2.05 -7.49
CA VAL A 298 -17.98 -0.95 -6.88
C VAL A 298 -18.02 -1.16 -5.37
N GLN A 299 -16.94 -0.83 -4.66
CA GLN A 299 -16.90 -0.90 -3.20
C GLN A 299 -16.12 0.26 -2.62
N ALA A 300 -16.56 0.70 -1.44
CA ALA A 300 -15.85 1.62 -0.56
C ALA A 300 -15.82 0.98 0.83
N GLN A 301 -14.64 0.61 1.32
CA GLN A 301 -14.48 -0.21 2.53
C GLN A 301 -13.45 0.37 3.49
N LEU A 302 -13.79 0.40 4.78
CA LEU A 302 -12.88 0.73 5.87
C LEU A 302 -12.14 -0.53 6.38
N PRO A 303 -11.11 -0.37 7.24
CA PRO A 303 -10.42 -1.49 7.86
C PRO A 303 -11.35 -2.41 8.67
N ASP A 304 -10.93 -3.67 8.80
CA ASP A 304 -11.71 -4.76 9.39
C ASP A 304 -12.14 -4.56 10.85
N SER A 305 -11.53 -3.62 11.56
CA SER A 305 -11.86 -3.28 12.95
C SER A 305 -13.10 -2.41 13.10
N MET A 306 -13.68 -1.90 12.00
CA MET A 306 -14.81 -0.97 12.02
C MET A 306 -16.11 -1.63 11.54
N GLU A 307 -17.18 -1.43 12.29
CA GLU A 307 -18.55 -1.77 11.89
C GLU A 307 -19.37 -0.50 11.80
N GLY A 308 -19.99 -0.30 10.64
CA GLY A 308 -20.82 0.85 10.35
C GLY A 308 -22.30 0.58 10.58
N VAL A 309 -23.02 1.62 10.97
CA VAL A 309 -24.48 1.63 11.04
C VAL A 309 -25.08 2.15 9.74
N ARG A 310 -26.33 1.79 9.47
CA ARG A 310 -27.04 2.32 8.31
C ARG A 310 -27.22 3.84 8.47
N GLY A 311 -26.67 4.60 7.54
CA GLY A 311 -27.04 6.01 7.31
C GLY A 311 -28.00 6.10 6.14
N GLY A 312 -28.79 7.18 6.04
CA GLY A 312 -29.70 7.32 4.90
C GLY A 312 -30.52 8.59 4.85
N GLY A 313 -30.85 9.00 3.63
CA GLY A 313 -31.73 10.11 3.30
C GLY A 313 -32.61 9.74 2.12
N TRP A 314 -33.47 10.65 1.64
CA TRP A 314 -34.42 10.36 0.54
C TRP A 314 -33.75 10.01 -0.79
N HIS A 315 -32.48 10.40 -0.97
CA HIS A 315 -31.70 10.17 -2.18
C HIS A 315 -30.33 9.56 -1.88
N LEU A 316 -30.12 9.02 -0.68
CA LEU A 316 -28.81 8.66 -0.16
C LEU A 316 -28.80 7.24 0.40
N ALA A 317 -27.99 6.37 -0.21
CA ALA A 317 -27.55 5.13 0.41
C ALA A 317 -26.23 5.40 1.14
N ALA A 318 -26.21 5.29 2.47
CA ALA A 318 -25.02 5.57 3.26
C ALA A 318 -24.73 4.52 4.33
N THR A 319 -23.47 4.49 4.75
CA THR A 319 -23.01 3.75 5.93
C THR A 319 -22.16 4.70 6.76
N GLN A 320 -22.51 4.81 8.03
CA GLN A 320 -21.89 5.72 8.98
C GLN A 320 -21.04 4.92 9.96
N PHE A 321 -19.88 5.47 10.29
CA PHE A 321 -18.89 4.90 11.19
C PHE A 321 -18.55 5.96 12.23
N GLU A 322 -18.30 5.52 13.46
CA GLU A 322 -18.02 6.42 14.57
C GLU A 322 -16.95 5.80 15.48
N ASP A 323 -16.05 6.64 15.99
CA ASP A 323 -15.18 6.33 17.12
C ASP A 323 -15.40 7.35 18.25
N ALA A 324 -14.51 7.40 19.26
CA ALA A 324 -14.67 8.34 20.37
C ALA A 324 -14.55 9.83 19.99
N GLU A 325 -14.01 10.14 18.81
CA GLU A 325 -13.65 11.50 18.39
C GLU A 325 -14.25 11.92 17.05
N HIS A 326 -14.65 10.99 16.19
CA HIS A 326 -14.99 11.25 14.81
C HIS A 326 -16.24 10.48 14.37
N VAL A 327 -16.97 11.13 13.47
CA VAL A 327 -18.00 10.50 12.66
C VAL A 327 -17.58 10.57 11.20
N LEU A 328 -17.77 9.48 10.48
CA LEU A 328 -17.48 9.32 9.07
C LEU A 328 -18.66 8.68 8.36
N THR A 329 -19.11 9.28 7.28
CA THR A 329 -20.16 8.72 6.44
C THR A 329 -19.60 8.43 5.06
N VAL A 330 -19.86 7.23 4.56
CA VAL A 330 -19.63 6.83 3.16
C VAL A 330 -20.99 6.74 2.49
N GLY A 331 -21.20 7.50 1.43
CA GLY A 331 -22.47 7.62 0.74
C GLY A 331 -22.37 7.47 -0.77
N GLY A 332 -23.50 7.15 -1.38
CA GLY A 332 -23.72 7.19 -2.81
C GLY A 332 -25.20 7.39 -3.13
N PRO A 333 -25.55 7.53 -4.42
CA PRO A 333 -26.94 7.74 -4.81
C PRO A 333 -27.83 6.61 -4.29
N GLU A 334 -29.05 6.89 -3.85
CA GLU A 334 -30.05 5.82 -3.64
C GLU A 334 -30.78 5.49 -4.95
N GLN A 335 -31.69 4.51 -4.92
CA GLN A 335 -32.55 4.11 -6.03
C GLN A 335 -33.22 5.32 -6.72
N ASP A 336 -33.83 6.23 -5.96
CA ASP A 336 -34.59 7.34 -6.55
C ASP A 336 -33.68 8.31 -7.32
N ALA A 337 -32.54 8.67 -6.74
CA ALA A 337 -31.54 9.50 -7.42
C ALA A 337 -31.00 8.82 -8.68
N PHE A 338 -30.79 7.52 -8.61
CA PHE A 338 -30.33 6.74 -9.75
C PHE A 338 -31.38 6.65 -10.86
N ASP A 339 -32.66 6.47 -10.51
CA ASP A 339 -33.77 6.44 -11.45
C ASP A 339 -33.95 7.80 -12.15
N ASP A 340 -33.79 8.90 -11.41
CA ASP A 340 -33.77 10.26 -11.96
C ASP A 340 -32.61 10.44 -12.96
N GLU A 341 -31.40 9.96 -12.62
CA GLU A 341 -30.25 10.00 -13.52
C GLU A 341 -30.45 9.12 -14.77
N LEU A 342 -31.11 7.97 -14.63
CA LEU A 342 -31.42 7.05 -15.73
C LEU A 342 -32.49 7.63 -16.65
N ALA A 343 -33.49 8.32 -16.09
CA ALA A 343 -34.50 9.07 -16.83
C ALA A 343 -33.89 10.26 -17.58
N ALA A 344 -32.89 10.92 -16.98
CA ALA A 344 -32.11 11.99 -17.61
C ALA A 344 -31.11 11.48 -18.68
N GLY A 345 -30.99 10.16 -18.88
CA GLY A 345 -30.10 9.57 -19.88
C GLY A 345 -28.62 9.63 -19.51
N LEU A 346 -28.31 9.69 -18.22
CA LEU A 346 -26.94 9.75 -17.69
C LEU A 346 -26.33 8.37 -17.38
N HIS A 347 -27.08 7.31 -17.67
CA HIS A 347 -26.73 5.90 -17.47
C HIS A 347 -27.07 5.08 -18.71
N ALA A 348 -26.59 3.84 -18.73
CA ALA A 348 -26.80 2.93 -19.84
C ALA A 348 -28.30 2.58 -20.03
N PRO A 349 -28.83 2.64 -21.26
CA PRO A 349 -30.22 2.27 -21.53
C PRO A 349 -30.58 0.84 -21.10
N SER A 350 -29.63 -0.10 -21.19
CA SER A 350 -29.80 -1.50 -20.76
C SER A 350 -30.13 -1.66 -19.28
N TRP A 351 -29.80 -0.67 -18.45
CA TRP A 351 -30.09 -0.69 -17.01
C TRP A 351 -31.55 -0.36 -16.67
N ARG A 352 -32.35 0.09 -17.64
CA ARG A 352 -33.79 0.37 -17.43
C ARG A 352 -34.54 -0.89 -17.05
N GLY A 353 -35.12 -0.87 -15.86
CA GLY A 353 -35.88 -2.00 -15.31
C GLY A 353 -35.02 -3.15 -14.78
N SER A 354 -33.68 -2.99 -14.74
CA SER A 354 -32.80 -3.97 -14.10
C SER A 354 -32.86 -3.91 -12.57
N PHE A 355 -33.36 -2.81 -12.03
CA PHE A 355 -33.47 -2.58 -10.59
C PHE A 355 -34.92 -2.64 -10.14
N SER A 356 -35.12 -3.16 -8.94
CA SER A 356 -36.42 -3.19 -8.28
C SER A 356 -36.21 -2.76 -6.82
N GLY A 357 -37.24 -2.26 -6.15
CA GLY A 357 -37.13 -1.92 -4.72
C GLY A 357 -36.73 -3.09 -3.82
N ARG A 358 -36.74 -4.34 -4.31
CA ARG A 358 -36.23 -5.53 -3.59
C ARG A 358 -34.75 -5.85 -3.87
N THR A 359 -34.20 -5.29 -4.94
CA THR A 359 -32.81 -5.46 -5.39
C THR A 359 -32.31 -4.10 -5.89
N PRO A 360 -32.14 -3.12 -4.98
CA PRO A 360 -31.53 -1.85 -5.35
C PRO A 360 -30.10 -2.09 -5.88
N PRO A 361 -29.57 -1.21 -6.74
CA PRO A 361 -28.17 -1.25 -7.18
C PRO A 361 -27.19 -1.15 -5.99
N TYR A 362 -27.69 -0.62 -4.87
CA TYR A 362 -26.98 -0.24 -3.67
C TYR A 362 -27.23 -1.25 -2.57
N HIS A 363 -26.19 -1.92 -2.12
CA HIS A 363 -26.24 -2.75 -0.93
C HIS A 363 -25.63 -1.96 0.23
N GLY A 364 -26.50 -1.45 1.11
CA GLY A 364 -26.10 -0.74 2.33
C GLY A 364 -25.51 -1.65 3.40
N SER A 365 -25.34 -1.10 4.61
CA SER A 365 -24.68 -1.74 5.75
C SER A 365 -25.21 -3.12 6.15
N GLU A 366 -26.48 -3.43 5.86
CA GLU A 366 -27.07 -4.75 6.16
C GLU A 366 -26.38 -5.90 5.40
N ALA A 367 -25.81 -5.63 4.22
CA ALA A 367 -25.08 -6.61 3.42
C ALA A 367 -23.55 -6.44 3.47
N ASN A 368 -23.08 -5.27 3.89
CA ASN A 368 -21.67 -4.95 4.06
C ASN A 368 -21.50 -3.98 5.24
N PRO A 369 -21.39 -4.46 6.48
CA PRO A 369 -21.26 -3.58 7.64
C PRO A 369 -19.94 -2.77 7.61
N ARG A 370 -19.01 -3.09 6.72
CA ARG A 370 -17.68 -2.47 6.64
C ARG A 370 -17.59 -1.35 5.61
N GLY A 371 -18.68 -1.00 4.95
CA GLY A 371 -18.64 -0.02 3.87
C GLY A 371 -19.91 0.08 3.06
N LEU A 372 -19.75 0.52 1.82
CA LEU A 372 -20.82 0.60 0.83
C LEU A 372 -20.42 -0.21 -0.40
N GLY A 373 -21.35 -0.97 -0.96
CA GLY A 373 -21.13 -1.81 -2.13
C GLY A 373 -22.23 -1.64 -3.16
N TRP A 374 -21.83 -1.54 -4.42
CA TRP A 374 -22.75 -1.49 -5.56
C TRP A 374 -22.62 -2.75 -6.38
N LEU A 375 -23.75 -3.32 -6.78
CA LEU A 375 -23.80 -4.39 -7.77
C LEU A 375 -24.60 -3.90 -8.98
N LEU A 376 -23.88 -3.45 -10.00
CA LEU A 376 -24.43 -2.91 -11.22
C LEU A 376 -24.47 -3.99 -12.32
N PRO A 377 -25.52 -4.05 -13.14
CA PRO A 377 -25.56 -4.93 -14.30
C PRO A 377 -24.38 -4.67 -15.24
N GLY A 378 -24.02 -5.67 -16.04
CA GLY A 378 -23.09 -5.46 -17.14
C GLY A 378 -23.61 -4.42 -18.14
N LEU A 379 -22.70 -3.90 -18.94
CA LEU A 379 -22.98 -2.96 -20.02
C LEU A 379 -22.92 -3.69 -21.36
N LEU A 380 -23.77 -3.31 -22.30
CA LEU A 380 -23.67 -3.77 -23.68
C LEU A 380 -22.57 -3.00 -24.42
N ALA A 381 -22.00 -3.60 -25.46
CA ALA A 381 -21.00 -2.96 -26.29
C ALA A 381 -21.48 -1.58 -26.81
N GLY A 382 -20.67 -0.55 -26.58
CA GLY A 382 -20.94 0.85 -26.94
C GLY A 382 -21.71 1.65 -25.89
N GLU A 383 -22.25 1.02 -24.83
CA GLU A 383 -22.91 1.74 -23.75
C GLU A 383 -21.92 2.43 -22.82
N SER A 384 -22.42 3.48 -22.17
CA SER A 384 -21.69 4.21 -21.13
C SER A 384 -22.58 4.38 -19.90
N ALA A 385 -21.95 4.33 -18.73
CA ALA A 385 -22.58 4.67 -17.47
C ALA A 385 -21.59 5.45 -16.60
N ALA A 386 -22.07 6.05 -15.52
CA ALA A 386 -21.16 6.61 -14.52
C ALA A 386 -21.78 6.55 -13.13
N THR A 387 -21.02 6.16 -12.13
CA THR A 387 -21.45 6.13 -10.73
C THR A 387 -20.47 6.92 -9.87
N HIS A 388 -20.83 7.21 -8.63
CA HIS A 388 -19.95 7.92 -7.73
C HIS A 388 -20.13 7.50 -6.28
N VAL A 389 -19.11 7.83 -5.48
CA VAL A 389 -19.07 7.67 -4.03
C VAL A 389 -18.60 8.96 -3.42
N ALA A 390 -19.19 9.31 -2.30
CA ALA A 390 -18.75 10.40 -1.46
C ALA A 390 -18.40 9.86 -0.07
N VAL A 391 -17.39 10.46 0.54
CA VAL A 391 -17.04 10.25 1.94
C VAL A 391 -16.88 11.60 2.60
N ALA A 392 -17.45 11.74 3.78
CA ALA A 392 -17.32 12.93 4.61
C ALA A 392 -17.04 12.53 6.05
N TRP A 393 -16.21 13.29 6.73
CA TRP A 393 -15.99 13.11 8.16
C TRP A 393 -15.83 14.44 8.88
N THR A 394 -16.12 14.42 10.17
CA THR A 394 -15.90 15.53 11.09
C THR A 394 -15.60 15.00 12.49
N ARG A 395 -15.05 15.85 13.35
CA ARG A 395 -14.97 15.58 14.78
C ARG A 395 -16.36 15.58 15.40
N LEU A 396 -16.60 14.66 16.33
CA LEU A 396 -17.79 14.63 17.17
C LEU A 396 -17.86 15.93 17.97
N GLY A 397 -18.98 16.64 17.81
CA GLY A 397 -19.32 17.84 18.56
C GLY A 397 -20.44 17.58 19.55
N PRO A 398 -20.72 18.51 20.48
CA PRO A 398 -21.70 18.30 21.53
C PRO A 398 -23.13 18.02 21.03
N GLU A 399 -23.51 18.42 19.81
CA GLU A 399 -24.81 18.11 19.19
C GLU A 399 -24.71 18.03 17.64
N LYS A 400 -25.31 16.98 17.03
CA LYS A 400 -25.61 16.78 15.59
C LYS A 400 -24.45 16.73 14.57
N ALA A 401 -23.32 16.11 14.92
CA ALA A 401 -22.25 15.85 13.94
C ALA A 401 -22.69 14.88 12.82
N ASP A 402 -23.64 14.00 13.12
CA ASP A 402 -24.10 12.92 12.25
C ASP A 402 -24.75 13.47 10.96
N ASP A 403 -25.76 14.34 11.12
CA ASP A 403 -26.48 14.97 10.02
C ASP A 403 -25.52 15.63 9.03
N ALA A 404 -24.50 16.35 9.53
CA ALA A 404 -23.59 17.09 8.66
C ALA A 404 -22.81 16.20 7.68
N THR A 405 -22.36 15.03 8.13
CA THR A 405 -21.67 14.09 7.25
C THR A 405 -22.60 13.38 6.28
N GLU A 406 -23.84 13.08 6.68
CA GLU A 406 -24.86 12.51 5.79
C GLU A 406 -25.23 13.49 4.67
N TRP A 407 -25.54 14.74 5.00
CA TRP A 407 -25.83 15.77 4.00
C TRP A 407 -24.63 16.05 3.09
N ALA A 408 -23.40 15.98 3.63
CA ALA A 408 -22.20 16.20 2.85
C ALA A 408 -21.97 15.12 1.78
N VAL A 409 -22.39 13.87 2.03
CA VAL A 409 -22.29 12.77 1.05
C VAL A 409 -23.50 12.68 0.11
N GLU A 410 -24.58 13.41 0.36
CA GLU A 410 -25.70 13.61 -0.57
C GLU A 410 -25.31 14.61 -1.68
N ILE A 411 -24.25 14.27 -2.40
CA ILE A 411 -23.68 15.08 -3.47
C ILE A 411 -24.04 14.48 -4.84
N THR A 412 -24.06 15.33 -5.88
CA THR A 412 -24.26 14.85 -7.26
C THR A 412 -22.93 14.78 -8.01
N ARG A 413 -22.86 13.95 -9.06
CA ARG A 413 -21.74 13.94 -10.03
C ARG A 413 -21.46 15.34 -10.60
N ALA A 414 -22.52 16.12 -10.86
CA ALA A 414 -22.37 17.48 -11.37
C ALA A 414 -21.67 18.41 -10.37
N THR A 415 -21.95 18.25 -9.08
CA THR A 415 -21.26 18.99 -8.01
C THR A 415 -19.79 18.57 -7.89
N LEU A 416 -19.49 17.26 -7.94
CA LEU A 416 -18.10 16.76 -7.92
C LEU A 416 -17.28 17.32 -9.10
N ARG A 417 -17.82 17.29 -10.32
CA ARG A 417 -17.14 17.85 -11.49
C ARG A 417 -16.90 19.35 -11.37
N ARG A 418 -17.88 20.09 -10.84
CA ARG A 418 -17.73 21.53 -10.58
C ARG A 418 -16.61 21.79 -9.57
N ALA A 419 -16.55 21.03 -8.48
CA ALA A 419 -15.50 21.13 -7.47
C ALA A 419 -14.12 20.79 -8.05
N ALA A 420 -14.05 19.80 -8.96
CA ALA A 420 -12.83 19.48 -9.69
C ALA A 420 -12.40 20.56 -10.72
N GLY A 421 -13.24 21.57 -11.01
CA GLY A 421 -13.00 22.52 -12.09
C GLY A 421 -13.19 21.93 -13.49
N VAL A 422 -13.86 20.79 -13.58
CA VAL A 422 -14.19 20.12 -14.85
C VAL A 422 -15.57 20.62 -15.29
N GLY A 423 -15.64 21.25 -16.46
CA GLY A 423 -16.91 21.71 -17.01
C GLY A 423 -17.92 20.57 -17.08
N THR A 424 -19.17 20.84 -16.72
CA THR A 424 -20.26 19.89 -16.99
C THR A 424 -20.32 19.71 -18.51
N PRO A 425 -20.21 18.48 -19.04
CA PRO A 425 -20.45 18.27 -20.46
C PRO A 425 -21.86 18.80 -20.73
N GLY A 426 -21.97 19.74 -21.68
CA GLY A 426 -23.28 20.08 -22.22
C GLY A 426 -23.98 18.79 -22.67
N PRO A 427 -25.31 18.70 -22.62
CA PRO A 427 -26.04 17.50 -23.02
C PRO A 427 -25.49 17.03 -24.36
N THR A 428 -24.95 15.81 -24.41
CA THR A 428 -24.47 15.17 -25.63
C THR A 428 -25.65 15.18 -26.60
N ARG A 429 -25.62 16.11 -27.56
CA ARG A 429 -26.57 16.08 -28.67
C ARG A 429 -26.33 14.74 -29.35
N PRO A 430 -27.34 13.87 -29.49
CA PRO A 430 -27.18 12.65 -30.26
C PRO A 430 -26.68 13.07 -31.64
N ASP A 431 -25.60 12.45 -32.10
CA ASP A 431 -25.08 12.68 -33.45
C ASP A 431 -26.24 12.52 -34.43
N GLY A 432 -26.67 13.64 -35.00
CA GLY A 432 -27.72 13.64 -36.00
C GLY A 432 -27.27 12.74 -37.16
N PRO A 433 -28.19 11.99 -37.78
CA PRO A 433 -27.83 11.09 -38.87
C PRO A 433 -27.04 11.88 -39.94
N PRO A 434 -26.05 11.24 -40.58
CA PRO A 434 -25.19 11.89 -41.56
C PRO A 434 -26.07 12.61 -42.58
N ARG A 435 -25.88 13.93 -42.70
CA ARG A 435 -26.61 14.74 -43.68
C ARG A 435 -26.33 14.16 -45.07
N ALA A 436 -27.33 13.52 -45.67
CA ALA A 436 -27.28 13.13 -47.06
C ALA A 436 -27.07 14.40 -47.91
N GLY A 437 -25.92 14.47 -48.56
CA GLY A 437 -25.60 15.55 -49.49
C GLY A 437 -26.64 15.64 -50.61
N ARG A 438 -27.08 16.86 -50.89
CA ARG A 438 -27.71 17.23 -52.16
C ARG A 438 -26.71 18.00 -52.99
#